data_AF-A0A8D9EBX1-F1
#
_entry.id   AF-A0A8D9EBX1-F1
#
_cell.length_a   1.000
_cell.length_b   1.000
_cell.length_c   1.000
_cell.angle_alpha   90.00
_cell.angle_beta   90.00
_cell.angle_gamma   90.00
#
_symmetry.space_group_name_H-M   'P 1'
#
loop_
_entity.id
_entity.type
_entity.pdbx_description
1 polymer ?
#
loop_
_entity_poly.entity_id
_entity_poly.type
_entity_poly.pdbx_seq_one_letter_code
_entity_poly.pdbx_strand_id
1 'polypeptide(L)'
;QNQIGPNRTLSVEDEGAQEFLPFPGIFKTPDIFDTLIEFVLVILVITAFGNLNKMEHPYSLFSNVTYFDVNAASRLVSCLKYLMNYGFYRFSLEVCFISMMISIVQGPPFISLITLFWLTLFILLSRSTVNKLWRVFILYLIIVIPFEYCILMIHMYPKNSIIIALKDFFNWFLPHDIVSHFPRFHRETRNLFYDFFMFFFSMKHLEVIELESNLRKHPTKIFAGGSNSPVVEVTPADNPTRNYYQYMHSSVDIIKTYIFGTSLWATLTIVFVIYKSEPYLFSLGYMSSVFFLLWM
;
A
#
# COMPACT_ATOMS: atom_id res chain seq x y z
N GLN A 1 4.81 -62.14 -40.70
CA GLN A 1 5.61 -61.98 -39.47
C GLN A 1 6.07 -60.53 -39.39
N ASN A 2 5.50 -59.82 -38.43
CA ASN A 2 5.98 -58.60 -37.75
C ASN A 2 7.32 -58.01 -38.24
N GLN A 3 7.35 -56.72 -38.60
CA GLN A 3 7.55 -55.65 -37.62
C GLN A 3 7.21 -54.27 -38.21
N ILE A 4 6.39 -53.56 -37.44
CA ILE A 4 6.10 -52.12 -37.51
C ILE A 4 7.19 -51.43 -36.67
N GLY A 5 7.77 -50.34 -37.18
CA GLY A 5 8.72 -49.49 -36.46
C GLY A 5 8.96 -48.17 -37.20
N PRO A 6 8.26 -47.08 -36.85
CA PRO A 6 8.21 -45.86 -37.63
C PRO A 6 9.06 -44.72 -37.05
N ASN A 7 9.17 -43.66 -37.86
CA ASN A 7 9.32 -42.25 -37.48
C ASN A 7 10.68 -41.76 -36.99
N ARG A 8 11.34 -41.08 -37.94
CA ARG A 8 11.93 -39.73 -37.78
C ARG A 8 11.65 -39.12 -36.41
N THR A 9 12.65 -39.14 -35.55
CA THR A 9 12.76 -38.23 -34.41
C THR A 9 12.90 -36.82 -34.97
N LEU A 10 11.77 -36.13 -35.06
CA LEU A 10 11.70 -34.68 -35.17
C LEU A 10 12.42 -34.09 -33.96
N SER A 11 13.41 -33.27 -34.27
CA SER A 11 14.00 -32.21 -33.45
C SER A 11 13.01 -31.62 -32.45
N VAL A 12 13.29 -31.83 -31.16
CA VAL A 12 12.87 -30.93 -30.08
C VAL A 12 14.15 -30.31 -29.51
N GLU A 13 14.91 -29.66 -30.39
CA GLU A 13 15.68 -28.48 -30.04
C GLU A 13 14.71 -27.31 -30.20
N ASP A 14 14.77 -26.35 -29.27
CA ASP A 14 13.97 -25.12 -29.21
C ASP A 14 12.61 -25.17 -28.48
N GLU A 15 12.62 -25.56 -27.21
CA GLU A 15 11.88 -24.79 -26.21
C GLU A 15 12.89 -24.30 -25.17
N GLY A 16 13.12 -22.97 -25.15
CA GLY A 16 14.15 -22.31 -24.37
C GLY A 16 14.20 -22.82 -22.94
N ALA A 17 15.31 -23.49 -22.59
CA ALA A 17 15.63 -23.82 -21.23
C ALA A 17 15.72 -22.50 -20.45
N GLN A 18 14.65 -22.13 -19.75
CA GLN A 18 14.76 -21.18 -18.65
C GLN A 18 15.82 -21.75 -17.72
N GLU A 19 17.00 -21.14 -17.74
CA GLU A 19 18.12 -21.49 -16.88
C GLU A 19 17.70 -21.09 -15.46
N PHE A 20 17.01 -22.02 -14.78
CA PHE A 20 16.59 -21.82 -13.40
C PHE A 20 17.84 -21.58 -12.57
N LEU A 21 17.94 -20.39 -11.96
CA LEU A 21 19.05 -20.07 -11.06
C LEU A 21 19.19 -21.18 -10.02
N PRO A 22 20.39 -21.71 -9.77
CA PRO A 22 20.55 -22.79 -8.80
C PRO A 22 20.15 -22.30 -7.41
N PHE A 23 19.10 -22.89 -6.82
CA PHE A 23 18.81 -22.76 -5.39
C PHE A 23 19.95 -23.42 -4.62
N PRO A 24 20.63 -22.75 -3.66
CA PRO A 24 20.19 -21.65 -2.79
C PRO A 24 20.56 -20.21 -3.25
N GLY A 25 20.56 -19.92 -4.55
CA GLY A 25 20.92 -18.59 -5.08
C GLY A 25 22.44 -18.40 -5.22
N ILE A 26 23.21 -19.48 -5.21
CA ILE A 26 24.66 -19.47 -5.41
C ILE A 26 24.94 -19.85 -6.85
N PHE A 27 25.30 -18.87 -7.68
CA PHE A 27 25.64 -19.07 -9.08
C PHE A 27 27.00 -18.44 -9.39
N LYS A 28 27.72 -19.06 -10.31
CA LYS A 28 29.02 -18.58 -10.76
C LYS A 28 28.79 -17.48 -11.78
N THR A 29 29.03 -16.22 -11.41
CA THR A 29 28.92 -15.08 -12.32
C THR A 29 30.26 -14.72 -12.95
N PRO A 30 30.26 -14.23 -14.20
CA PRO A 30 31.47 -13.68 -14.82
C PRO A 30 31.91 -12.39 -14.12
N ASP A 31 30.95 -11.57 -13.68
CA ASP A 31 31.20 -10.29 -13.00
C ASP A 31 30.66 -10.31 -11.56
N ILE A 32 31.56 -10.59 -10.62
CA ILE A 32 31.20 -10.69 -9.19
C ILE A 32 30.81 -9.33 -8.58
N PHE A 33 31.32 -8.23 -9.15
CA PHE A 33 31.10 -6.87 -8.65
C PHE A 33 29.66 -6.42 -8.83
N ASP A 34 29.03 -6.69 -9.98
CA ASP A 34 27.64 -6.31 -10.25
C ASP A 34 26.65 -7.09 -9.37
N THR A 35 26.97 -8.34 -9.01
CA THR A 35 26.14 -9.10 -8.07
C THR A 35 26.35 -8.62 -6.63
N LEU A 36 27.60 -8.35 -6.23
CA LEU A 36 27.91 -7.89 -4.87
C LEU A 36 27.46 -6.46 -4.60
N ILE A 37 27.41 -5.59 -5.61
CA ILE A 37 27.03 -4.18 -5.41
C ILE A 37 25.61 -4.06 -4.86
N GLU A 38 24.67 -4.94 -5.26
CA GLU A 38 23.31 -4.95 -4.73
C GLU A 38 23.30 -5.25 -3.21
N PHE A 39 24.04 -6.28 -2.78
CA PHE A 39 24.16 -6.62 -1.35
C PHE A 39 24.88 -5.54 -0.55
N VAL A 40 25.95 -4.96 -1.10
CA VAL A 40 26.70 -3.87 -0.47
C VAL A 40 25.81 -2.64 -0.32
N LEU A 41 25.03 -2.28 -1.33
CA LEU A 41 24.06 -1.18 -1.27
C LEU A 41 23.02 -1.42 -0.18
N VAL A 42 22.46 -2.63 -0.09
CA VAL A 42 21.51 -2.99 0.98
C VAL A 42 22.15 -2.84 2.37
N ILE A 43 23.37 -3.35 2.57
CA ILE A 43 24.10 -3.22 3.84
C ILE A 43 24.37 -1.74 4.16
N LEU A 44 24.76 -0.94 3.17
CA LEU A 44 25.05 0.47 3.33
C LEU A 44 23.77 1.23 3.71
N VAL A 45 22.64 0.94 3.07
CA VAL A 45 21.32 1.48 3.42
C VAL A 45 20.93 1.11 4.85
N ILE A 46 21.06 -0.17 5.24
CA ILE A 46 20.73 -0.63 6.60
C ILE A 46 21.61 0.09 7.63
N THR A 47 22.91 0.20 7.36
CA THR A 47 23.87 0.85 8.27
C THR A 47 23.61 2.36 8.37
N ALA A 48 23.30 3.02 7.25
CA ALA A 48 22.91 4.42 7.21
C ALA A 48 21.61 4.66 8.00
N PHE A 49 20.60 3.79 7.83
CA PHE A 49 19.33 3.88 8.55
C PHE A 49 19.52 3.64 10.06
N GLY A 50 20.37 2.68 10.44
CA GLY A 50 20.75 2.42 11.82
C GLY A 50 21.45 3.60 12.49
N ASN A 51 22.22 4.38 11.73
CA ASN A 51 22.85 5.61 12.24
C ASN A 51 21.87 6.78 12.32
N LEU A 52 20.91 6.90 11.38
CA LEU A 52 19.87 7.92 11.42
C LEU A 52 18.93 7.76 12.62
N ASN A 53 18.60 6.52 13.00
CA ASN A 53 17.77 6.22 14.18
C ASN A 53 18.43 6.58 15.52
N LYS A 54 19.73 6.89 15.55
CA LYS A 54 20.44 7.36 16.76
C LYS A 54 20.31 8.88 16.99
N MET A 55 19.69 9.63 16.07
CA MET A 55 19.50 11.07 16.23
C MET A 55 18.33 11.36 17.17
N GLU A 56 18.55 12.27 18.14
CA GLU A 56 17.67 12.53 19.31
C GLU A 56 16.26 13.08 19.00
N HIS A 57 15.94 13.40 17.73
CA HIS A 57 14.63 13.93 17.32
C HIS A 57 14.04 13.16 16.13
N PRO A 58 13.53 11.92 16.34
CA PRO A 58 13.16 11.01 15.25
C PRO A 58 11.83 11.35 14.54
N TYR A 59 11.12 12.42 14.91
CA TYR A 59 9.74 12.67 14.45
C TYR A 59 9.52 13.99 13.69
N SER A 60 10.55 14.81 13.45
CA SER A 60 10.41 15.97 12.56
C SER A 60 11.67 16.22 11.73
N LEU A 61 11.50 16.32 10.40
CA LEU A 61 12.56 16.63 9.44
C LEU A 61 12.99 18.10 9.54
N PHE A 62 12.05 18.98 9.89
CA PHE A 62 12.31 20.39 10.17
C PHE A 62 11.90 20.70 11.60
N SER A 63 12.87 21.13 12.43
CA SER A 63 12.60 21.67 13.75
C SER A 63 11.81 22.99 13.65
N ASN A 64 10.98 23.28 14.66
CA ASN A 64 10.22 24.53 14.81
C ASN A 64 9.11 24.83 13.78
N VAL A 65 8.42 23.80 13.26
CA VAL A 65 7.20 24.03 12.46
C VAL A 65 6.02 23.41 13.18
N THR A 66 5.11 24.26 13.67
CA THR A 66 3.89 23.84 14.37
C THR A 66 2.65 24.02 13.49
N TYR A 67 1.54 23.35 13.86
CA TYR A 67 0.23 23.56 13.25
C TYR A 67 -0.20 25.04 13.23
N PHE A 68 0.17 25.81 14.27
CA PHE A 68 -0.16 27.23 14.38
C PHE A 68 0.60 28.09 13.36
N ASP A 69 1.84 27.71 13.01
CA ASP A 69 2.63 28.41 12.00
C ASP A 69 2.02 28.27 10.59
N VAL A 70 1.27 27.21 10.32
CA VAL A 70 0.57 27.03 9.03
C VAL A 70 -0.60 28.00 8.89
N ASN A 71 -1.26 28.35 10.00
CA ASN A 71 -2.38 29.28 10.00
C ASN A 71 -1.92 30.74 10.19
N ALA A 72 -0.76 30.97 10.82
CA ALA A 72 -0.23 32.31 11.07
C ALA A 72 0.72 32.81 9.95
N ALA A 73 1.53 31.93 9.34
CA ALA A 73 2.46 32.31 8.30
C ALA A 73 1.78 32.25 6.92
N SER A 74 1.65 33.40 6.28
CA SER A 74 1.13 33.59 4.92
C SER A 74 2.02 33.00 3.80
N ARG A 75 2.79 31.94 4.08
CA ARG A 75 3.81 31.38 3.18
C ARG A 75 3.56 29.90 2.90
N LEU A 76 3.42 29.57 1.62
CA LEU A 76 3.28 28.21 1.09
C LEU A 76 4.40 27.27 1.57
N VAL A 77 5.62 27.81 1.69
CA VAL A 77 6.79 27.07 2.18
C VAL A 77 6.60 26.51 3.60
N SER A 78 5.96 27.27 4.51
CA SER A 78 5.69 26.78 5.87
C SER A 78 4.64 25.67 5.88
N CYS A 79 3.62 25.77 5.02
CA CYS A 79 2.63 24.72 4.82
C CYS A 79 3.27 23.43 4.29
N LEU A 80 4.18 23.53 3.30
CA LEU A 80 4.87 22.37 2.75
C LEU A 80 5.81 21.72 3.78
N LYS A 81 6.54 22.51 4.57
CA LYS A 81 7.37 21.99 5.67
C LYS A 81 6.52 21.25 6.71
N TYR A 82 5.34 21.77 7.04
CA TYR A 82 4.41 21.09 7.93
C TYR A 82 3.90 19.78 7.32
N LEU A 83 3.53 19.77 6.03
CA LEU A 83 3.08 18.56 5.34
C LEU A 83 4.18 17.49 5.27
N MET A 84 5.44 17.89 5.07
CA MET A 84 6.57 16.95 5.09
C MET A 84 6.81 16.35 6.48
N ASN A 85 6.59 17.13 7.56
CA ASN A 85 6.74 16.64 8.93
C ASN A 85 5.56 15.77 9.40
N TYR A 86 4.32 16.21 9.13
CA TYR A 86 3.11 15.64 9.73
C TYR A 86 2.09 15.12 8.70
N GLY A 87 2.42 15.10 7.42
CA GLY A 87 1.53 14.62 6.36
C GLY A 87 1.16 13.16 6.54
N PHE A 88 2.14 12.30 6.84
CA PHE A 88 1.84 10.90 7.14
C PHE A 88 1.05 10.75 8.45
N TYR A 89 1.34 11.55 9.48
CA TYR A 89 0.55 11.55 10.72
C TYR A 89 -0.95 11.82 10.44
N ARG A 90 -1.25 12.76 9.54
CA ARG A 90 -2.62 13.12 9.17
C ARG A 90 -3.29 12.10 8.25
N PHE A 91 -2.59 11.66 7.20
CA PHE A 91 -3.15 10.87 6.10
C PHE A 91 -2.69 9.40 6.05
N SER A 92 -2.17 8.87 7.16
CA SER A 92 -1.60 7.52 7.19
C SER A 92 -2.62 6.44 6.83
N LEU A 93 -3.88 6.57 7.24
CA LEU A 93 -4.91 5.58 6.96
C LEU A 93 -5.27 5.57 5.47
N GLU A 94 -5.40 6.74 4.86
CA GLU A 94 -5.68 6.93 3.44
C GLU A 94 -4.55 6.36 2.57
N VAL A 95 -3.29 6.61 2.95
CA VAL A 95 -2.12 6.00 2.29
C VAL A 95 -2.15 4.47 2.40
N CYS A 96 -2.54 3.92 3.56
CA CYS A 96 -2.70 2.48 3.71
C CYS A 96 -3.79 1.93 2.79
N PHE A 97 -4.95 2.58 2.67
CA PHE A 97 -6.02 2.14 1.77
C PHE A 97 -5.60 2.19 0.30
N ILE A 98 -4.86 3.22 -0.12
CA ILE A 98 -4.31 3.28 -1.48
C ILE A 98 -3.34 2.12 -1.71
N SER A 99 -2.46 1.84 -0.75
CA SER A 99 -1.52 0.71 -0.86
C SER A 99 -2.24 -0.63 -0.90
N MET A 100 -3.31 -0.83 -0.11
CA MET A 100 -4.15 -2.03 -0.16
C MET A 100 -4.79 -2.20 -1.54
N MET A 101 -5.33 -1.12 -2.11
CA MET A 101 -5.92 -1.15 -3.45
C MET A 101 -4.90 -1.57 -4.52
N ILE A 102 -3.67 -1.05 -4.46
CA ILE A 102 -2.60 -1.42 -5.40
C ILE A 102 -2.29 -2.92 -5.28
N SER A 103 -2.12 -3.43 -4.07
CA SER A 103 -1.87 -4.86 -3.85
C SER A 103 -3.05 -5.74 -4.26
N ILE A 104 -4.30 -5.30 -4.08
CA ILE A 104 -5.48 -6.07 -4.55
C ILE A 104 -5.43 -6.25 -6.08
N VAL A 105 -5.06 -5.19 -6.80
CA VAL A 105 -4.98 -5.21 -8.28
C VAL A 105 -3.82 -6.08 -8.77
N GLN A 106 -2.67 -6.05 -8.08
CA GLN A 106 -1.44 -6.75 -8.51
C GLN A 106 -1.25 -8.13 -7.86
N GLY A 107 -2.06 -8.45 -6.86
CA GLY A 107 -1.97 -9.64 -6.02
C GLY A 107 -2.67 -10.86 -6.61
N PRO A 108 -2.40 -12.05 -6.05
CA PRO A 108 -3.07 -13.27 -6.47
C PRO A 108 -4.56 -13.22 -6.09
N PRO A 109 -5.46 -13.77 -6.92
CA PRO A 109 -6.90 -13.54 -6.81
C PRO A 109 -7.49 -13.94 -5.44
N PHE A 110 -7.00 -15.03 -4.85
CA PHE A 110 -7.49 -15.51 -3.55
C PHE A 110 -7.11 -14.57 -2.40
N ILE A 111 -5.84 -14.13 -2.34
CA ILE A 111 -5.39 -13.21 -1.29
C ILE A 111 -6.03 -11.84 -1.50
N SER A 112 -6.07 -11.35 -2.73
CA SER A 112 -6.73 -10.09 -3.08
C SER A 112 -8.19 -10.06 -2.65
N LEU A 113 -8.93 -11.17 -2.73
CA LEU A 113 -10.31 -11.24 -2.23
C LEU A 113 -10.40 -11.08 -0.71
N ILE A 114 -9.49 -11.70 0.04
CA ILE A 114 -9.44 -11.56 1.51
C ILE A 114 -9.01 -10.15 1.89
N THR A 115 -8.03 -9.58 1.20
CA THR A 115 -7.58 -8.19 1.41
C THR A 115 -8.70 -7.19 1.05
N LEU A 116 -9.48 -7.46 0.00
CA LEU A 116 -10.64 -6.66 -0.37
C LEU A 116 -11.71 -6.71 0.73
N PHE A 117 -11.97 -7.88 1.32
CA PHE A 117 -12.88 -8.00 2.47
C PHE A 117 -12.41 -7.14 3.66
N TRP A 118 -11.11 -7.17 3.99
CA TRP A 118 -10.55 -6.29 5.01
C TRP A 118 -10.73 -4.81 4.66
N LEU A 119 -10.47 -4.42 3.42
CA LEU A 119 -10.63 -3.05 2.96
C LEU A 119 -12.09 -2.58 3.08
N THR A 120 -13.04 -3.39 2.62
CA THR A 120 -14.48 -3.09 2.75
C THR A 120 -14.89 -2.96 4.22
N LEU A 121 -14.42 -3.87 5.08
CA LEU A 121 -14.68 -3.80 6.51
C LEU A 121 -14.15 -2.49 7.12
N PHE A 122 -12.96 -2.04 6.73
CA PHE A 122 -12.40 -0.79 7.24
C PHE A 122 -13.12 0.46 6.75
N ILE A 123 -13.62 0.47 5.51
CA ILE A 123 -14.40 1.60 4.97
C ILE A 123 -15.74 1.74 5.70
N LEU A 124 -16.37 0.63 6.11
CA LEU A 124 -17.66 0.63 6.81
C LEU A 124 -17.57 0.95 8.30
N LEU A 125 -16.38 0.86 8.90
CA LEU A 125 -16.19 1.02 10.34
C LEU A 125 -15.73 2.44 10.70
N SER A 126 -16.10 2.87 11.90
CA SER A 126 -15.56 4.12 12.45
C SER A 126 -14.04 4.01 12.67
N ARG A 127 -13.33 5.12 12.53
CA ARG A 127 -11.87 5.19 12.76
C ARG A 127 -11.45 4.63 14.11
N SER A 128 -12.28 4.83 15.16
CA SER A 128 -12.01 4.28 16.49
C SER A 128 -12.01 2.74 16.51
N THR A 129 -12.94 2.13 15.77
CA THR A 129 -13.02 0.66 15.64
C THR A 129 -11.91 0.13 14.75
N VAL A 130 -11.63 0.78 13.63
CA VAL A 130 -10.51 0.43 12.74
C VAL A 130 -9.20 0.40 13.49
N ASN A 131 -8.90 1.42 14.30
CA ASN A 131 -7.67 1.49 15.10
C ASN A 131 -7.52 0.31 16.07
N LYS A 132 -8.62 -0.25 16.60
CA LYS A 132 -8.60 -1.43 17.49
C LYS A 132 -8.34 -2.71 16.70
N LEU A 133 -8.98 -2.85 15.54
CA LEU A 133 -8.83 -4.02 14.67
C LEU A 133 -7.50 -4.03 13.91
N TRP A 134 -6.81 -2.89 13.81
CA TRP A 134 -5.59 -2.75 13.02
C TRP A 134 -4.51 -3.76 13.40
N ARG A 135 -4.35 -4.05 14.70
CA ARG A 135 -3.38 -5.05 15.18
C ARG A 135 -3.66 -6.46 14.65
N VAL A 136 -4.92 -6.82 14.46
CA VAL A 136 -5.33 -8.11 13.87
C VAL A 136 -4.98 -8.14 12.38
N PHE A 137 -5.19 -7.02 11.69
CA PHE A 137 -4.83 -6.90 10.28
C PHE A 137 -3.32 -6.96 10.05
N ILE A 138 -2.52 -6.37 10.94
CA ILE A 138 -1.07 -6.56 10.94
C ILE A 138 -0.69 -8.03 11.07
N LEU A 139 -1.32 -8.75 12.00
CA LEU A 139 -1.08 -10.18 12.18
C LEU A 139 -1.39 -10.97 10.91
N TYR A 140 -2.49 -10.62 10.23
CA TYR A 140 -2.83 -11.16 8.92
C TYR A 140 -1.73 -10.91 7.89
N LEU A 141 -1.19 -9.68 7.78
CA LEU A 141 -0.10 -9.38 6.84
C LEU A 141 1.20 -10.15 7.14
N ILE A 142 1.54 -10.31 8.41
CA ILE A 142 2.73 -11.08 8.85
C ILE A 142 2.62 -12.55 8.42
N ILE A 143 1.42 -13.10 8.35
CA ILE A 143 1.20 -14.49 7.92
C ILE A 143 1.13 -14.58 6.40
N VAL A 144 0.43 -13.65 5.75
CA VAL A 144 0.16 -13.70 4.31
C VAL A 144 1.41 -13.42 3.47
N ILE A 145 2.26 -12.47 3.85
CA ILE A 145 3.43 -12.11 3.02
C ILE A 145 4.42 -13.28 2.89
N PRO A 146 4.83 -13.96 3.99
CA PRO A 146 5.66 -15.16 3.88
C PRO A 146 4.96 -16.28 3.12
N PHE A 147 3.64 -16.42 3.29
CA PHE A 147 2.86 -17.42 2.58
C PHE A 147 2.88 -17.20 1.06
N GLU A 148 2.69 -15.96 0.61
CA GLU A 148 2.80 -15.60 -0.80
C GLU A 148 4.21 -15.82 -1.36
N TYR A 149 5.24 -15.52 -0.56
CA TYR A 149 6.63 -15.79 -0.94
C TYR A 149 6.91 -17.29 -1.10
N CYS A 150 6.38 -18.13 -0.21
CA CYS A 150 6.47 -19.59 -0.34
C CYS A 150 5.80 -20.10 -1.61
N ILE A 151 4.63 -19.57 -1.97
CA ILE A 151 3.95 -19.91 -3.23
C ILE A 151 4.83 -19.53 -4.42
N LEU A 152 5.41 -18.33 -4.45
CA LEU A 152 6.29 -17.91 -5.53
C LEU A 152 7.52 -18.83 -5.68
N MET A 153 8.14 -19.22 -4.57
CA MET A 153 9.26 -20.16 -4.57
C MET A 153 8.89 -21.52 -5.16
N ILE A 154 7.68 -22.03 -4.90
CA ILE A 154 7.22 -23.32 -5.45
C ILE A 154 7.16 -23.30 -6.97
N HIS A 155 6.71 -22.17 -7.54
CA HIS A 155 6.57 -22.01 -8.99
C HIS A 155 7.93 -21.81 -9.68
N MET A 156 8.87 -21.13 -9.02
CA MET A 156 10.17 -20.80 -9.62
C MET A 156 11.14 -21.99 -9.63
N TYR A 157 11.02 -22.94 -8.70
CA TYR A 157 11.98 -24.04 -8.56
C TYR A 157 11.30 -25.42 -8.47
N PRO A 158 10.64 -25.89 -9.55
CA PRO A 158 9.77 -27.07 -9.53
C PRO A 158 10.50 -28.41 -9.29
N LYS A 159 11.84 -28.46 -9.42
CA LYS A 159 12.65 -29.69 -9.34
C LYS A 159 13.27 -29.94 -7.95
N ASN A 160 13.09 -29.04 -6.99
CA ASN A 160 13.64 -29.20 -5.65
C ASN A 160 12.75 -30.11 -4.80
N SER A 161 13.35 -31.06 -4.08
CA SER A 161 12.64 -32.06 -3.27
C SER A 161 11.75 -31.43 -2.17
N ILE A 162 12.21 -30.34 -1.56
CA ILE A 162 11.45 -29.57 -0.55
C ILE A 162 10.25 -28.88 -1.21
N ILE A 163 10.42 -28.41 -2.43
CA ILE A 163 9.39 -27.68 -3.17
C ILE A 163 8.33 -28.63 -3.72
N ILE A 164 8.72 -29.84 -4.11
CA ILE A 164 7.80 -30.93 -4.45
C ILE A 164 6.96 -31.30 -3.22
N ALA A 165 7.57 -31.46 -2.03
CA ALA A 165 6.83 -31.73 -0.80
C ALA A 165 5.85 -30.60 -0.42
N LEU A 166 6.25 -29.33 -0.60
CA LEU A 166 5.36 -28.19 -0.41
C LEU A 166 4.24 -28.16 -1.46
N LYS A 167 4.55 -28.44 -2.73
CA LYS A 167 3.56 -28.53 -3.81
C LYS A 167 2.53 -29.61 -3.52
N ASP A 168 2.94 -30.76 -3.01
CA ASP A 168 2.05 -31.86 -2.63
C ASP A 168 1.17 -31.48 -1.42
N PHE A 169 1.74 -30.79 -0.42
CA PHE A 169 0.96 -30.23 0.70
C PHE A 169 -0.09 -29.21 0.24
N PHE A 170 0.27 -28.31 -0.67
CA PHE A 170 -0.64 -27.31 -1.23
C PHE A 170 -1.71 -27.92 -2.14
N ASN A 171 -1.36 -28.91 -2.95
CA ASN A 171 -2.30 -29.68 -3.78
C ASN A 171 -3.27 -30.53 -2.94
N TRP A 172 -2.90 -30.91 -1.72
CA TRP A 172 -3.82 -31.53 -0.77
C TRP A 172 -4.78 -30.50 -0.16
N PHE A 173 -4.32 -29.26 0.06
CA PHE A 173 -5.12 -28.19 0.65
C PHE A 173 -6.06 -27.50 -0.36
N LEU A 174 -5.66 -27.39 -1.64
CA LEU A 174 -6.47 -26.83 -2.73
C LEU A 174 -6.73 -27.91 -3.80
N PRO A 175 -7.99 -28.10 -4.25
CA PRO A 175 -8.30 -28.98 -5.38
C PRO A 175 -7.45 -28.65 -6.62
N HIS A 176 -6.88 -29.68 -7.24
CA HIS A 176 -5.95 -29.59 -8.39
C HIS A 176 -6.53 -28.81 -9.59
N ASP A 177 -7.85 -28.78 -9.73
CA ASP A 177 -8.54 -28.04 -10.78
C ASP A 177 -8.46 -26.52 -10.61
N ILE A 178 -8.32 -26.01 -9.37
CA ILE A 178 -8.24 -24.57 -9.09
C ILE A 178 -6.84 -24.03 -9.34
N VAL A 179 -5.80 -24.84 -9.13
CA VAL A 179 -4.40 -24.40 -9.34
C VAL A 179 -4.03 -24.37 -10.82
N SER A 180 -4.57 -25.31 -11.61
CA SER A 180 -4.29 -25.42 -13.05
C SER A 180 -5.11 -24.47 -13.93
N HIS A 181 -6.32 -24.07 -13.52
CA HIS A 181 -7.18 -23.16 -14.30
C HIS A 181 -6.90 -21.66 -14.10
N PHE A 182 -6.02 -21.28 -13.17
CA PHE A 182 -5.70 -19.88 -12.91
C PHE A 182 -4.29 -19.55 -13.43
N PRO A 183 -4.14 -19.21 -14.73
CA PRO A 183 -2.86 -18.76 -15.30
C PRO A 183 -2.31 -17.48 -14.64
N ARG A 184 -3.11 -16.82 -13.78
CA ARG A 184 -2.70 -15.67 -12.95
C ARG A 184 -1.95 -16.04 -11.66
N PHE A 185 -1.72 -17.33 -11.37
CA PHE A 185 -0.80 -17.71 -10.28
C PHE A 185 0.66 -17.44 -10.61
N HIS A 186 1.02 -17.22 -11.87
CA HIS A 186 2.35 -16.76 -12.24
C HIS A 186 2.51 -15.28 -11.87
N ARG A 187 2.83 -15.04 -10.60
CA ARG A 187 3.09 -13.72 -10.06
C ARG A 187 4.53 -13.34 -10.38
N GLU A 188 4.73 -12.21 -11.05
CA GLU A 188 6.06 -11.64 -11.22
C GLU A 188 6.63 -11.25 -9.85
N THR A 189 7.92 -11.53 -9.60
CA THR A 189 8.62 -11.18 -8.35
C THR A 189 8.46 -9.70 -7.98
N ARG A 190 8.35 -8.83 -8.99
CA ARG A 190 8.10 -7.39 -8.82
C ARG A 190 6.79 -7.08 -8.08
N ASN A 191 5.78 -7.95 -8.18
CA ASN A 191 4.47 -7.68 -7.59
C ASN A 191 4.46 -7.86 -6.06
N LEU A 192 5.43 -8.60 -5.49
CA LEU A 192 5.59 -8.73 -4.04
C LEU A 192 6.07 -7.43 -3.38
N PHE A 193 6.70 -6.55 -4.17
CA PHE A 193 7.12 -5.22 -3.72
C PHE A 193 5.92 -4.41 -3.21
N TYR A 194 4.76 -4.50 -3.87
CA TYR A 194 3.56 -3.77 -3.46
C TYR A 194 3.05 -4.21 -2.08
N ASP A 195 3.11 -5.50 -1.76
CA ASP A 195 2.71 -6.01 -0.45
C ASP A 195 3.69 -5.63 0.66
N PHE A 196 4.97 -5.52 0.31
CA PHE A 196 5.96 -4.95 1.22
C PHE A 196 5.63 -3.48 1.55
N PHE A 197 5.25 -2.65 0.57
CA PHE A 197 4.82 -1.27 0.87
C PHE A 197 3.54 -1.23 1.69
N MET A 198 2.58 -2.11 1.39
CA MET A 198 1.36 -2.21 2.19
C MET A 198 1.70 -2.52 3.64
N PHE A 199 2.58 -3.49 3.89
CA PHE A 199 3.03 -3.82 5.23
C PHE A 199 3.80 -2.68 5.89
N PHE A 200 4.73 -2.07 5.18
CA PHE A 200 5.52 -0.93 5.68
C PHE A 200 4.63 0.24 6.10
N PHE A 201 3.71 0.68 5.24
CA PHE A 201 2.78 1.75 5.58
C PHE A 201 1.85 1.35 6.72
N SER A 202 1.39 0.10 6.76
CA SER A 202 0.54 -0.39 7.84
C SER A 202 1.26 -0.43 9.20
N MET A 203 2.55 -0.76 9.22
CA MET A 203 3.43 -0.65 10.39
C MET A 203 3.58 0.80 10.85
N LYS A 204 3.85 1.71 9.91
CA LYS A 204 3.92 3.14 10.24
C LYS A 204 2.60 3.70 10.71
N HIS A 205 1.47 3.22 10.19
CA HIS A 205 0.16 3.60 10.70
C HIS A 205 -0.07 3.08 12.14
N LEU A 206 0.44 1.89 12.49
CA LEU A 206 0.37 1.40 13.87
C LEU A 206 1.14 2.33 14.84
N GLU A 207 2.32 2.81 14.46
CA GLU A 207 3.07 3.81 15.24
C GLU A 207 2.23 5.10 15.44
N VAL A 208 1.52 5.56 14.40
CA VAL A 208 0.61 6.72 14.49
C VAL A 208 -0.56 6.45 15.45
N ILE A 209 -1.17 5.27 15.41
CA ILE A 209 -2.25 4.88 16.33
C ILE A 209 -1.75 4.92 17.79
N GLU A 210 -0.55 4.40 18.04
CA GLU A 210 0.05 4.39 19.37
C GLU A 210 0.39 5.79 19.86
N LEU A 211 0.94 6.63 18.97
CA LEU A 211 1.16 8.05 19.24
C LEU A 211 -0.16 8.75 19.61
N GLU A 212 -1.22 8.59 18.82
CA GLU A 212 -2.53 9.15 19.11
C GLU A 212 -3.13 8.64 20.42
N SER A 213 -2.94 7.35 20.74
CA SER A 213 -3.36 6.77 22.01
C SER A 213 -2.63 7.39 23.20
N ASN A 214 -1.33 7.60 23.09
CA ASN A 214 -0.51 8.24 24.12
C ASN A 214 -0.89 9.72 24.33
N LEU A 215 -1.16 10.45 23.24
CA LEU A 215 -1.64 11.83 23.31
C LEU A 215 -3.00 11.94 24.00
N ARG A 216 -3.92 11.00 23.76
CA ARG A 216 -5.23 10.95 24.45
C ARG A 216 -5.09 10.71 25.95
N LYS A 217 -4.09 9.94 26.40
CA LYS A 217 -3.82 9.67 27.82
C LYS A 217 -3.21 10.87 28.54
N HIS A 218 -2.51 11.76 27.82
CA HIS A 218 -1.81 12.92 28.37
C HIS A 218 -2.30 14.23 27.72
N PRO A 219 -3.51 14.71 28.04
CA PRO A 219 -4.12 15.87 27.38
C PRO A 219 -3.37 17.19 27.64
N THR A 220 -2.47 17.24 28.62
CA THR A 220 -1.64 18.42 28.91
C THR A 220 -0.48 18.61 27.94
N LYS A 221 -0.14 17.59 27.12
CA LYS A 221 0.92 17.69 26.11
C LYS A 221 0.33 18.15 24.77
N ILE A 222 0.61 19.40 24.40
CA ILE A 222 0.26 19.93 23.09
C ILE A 222 1.21 19.34 22.05
N PHE A 223 0.68 18.47 21.18
CA PHE A 223 1.44 17.93 20.07
C PHE A 223 1.54 18.96 18.93
N ALA A 224 2.77 19.19 18.43
CA ALA A 224 3.03 20.18 17.38
C ALA A 224 2.27 19.91 16.06
N GLY A 225 1.93 18.65 15.78
CA GLY A 225 1.09 18.24 14.63
C GLY A 225 -0.42 18.43 14.82
N GLY A 226 -0.86 18.91 15.99
CA GLY A 226 -2.26 19.15 16.34
C GLY A 226 -3.07 17.88 16.60
N SER A 227 -4.37 18.04 16.91
CA SER A 227 -5.29 16.91 17.10
C SER A 227 -5.79 16.37 15.76
N ASN A 228 -5.90 15.04 15.66
CA ASN A 228 -6.45 14.33 14.51
C ASN A 228 -7.82 13.69 14.80
N SER A 229 -8.49 14.04 15.89
CA SER A 229 -9.83 13.51 16.20
C SER A 229 -10.88 13.94 15.16
N PRO A 230 -11.83 13.07 14.78
CA PRO A 230 -12.96 13.49 13.95
C PRO A 230 -13.77 14.55 14.68
N VAL A 231 -14.20 15.56 13.95
CA VAL A 231 -14.94 16.69 14.48
C VAL A 231 -16.41 16.48 14.13
N VAL A 232 -17.27 16.34 15.14
CA VAL A 232 -18.67 15.92 14.96
C VAL A 232 -19.60 17.13 14.83
N GLU A 233 -19.41 18.16 15.66
CA GLU A 233 -20.15 19.42 15.59
C GLU A 233 -19.22 20.57 15.98
N VAL A 234 -19.21 21.65 15.18
CA VAL A 234 -18.45 22.87 15.47
C VAL A 234 -19.40 24.04 15.39
N THR A 235 -19.58 24.74 16.50
CA THR A 235 -20.18 26.07 16.44
C THR A 235 -19.16 27.04 15.83
N PRO A 236 -19.57 28.06 15.05
CA PRO A 236 -18.62 29.03 14.48
C PRO A 236 -17.71 29.70 15.51
N ALA A 237 -18.13 29.78 16.77
CA ALA A 237 -17.35 30.33 17.88
C ALA A 237 -16.24 29.39 18.38
N ASP A 238 -16.45 28.08 18.29
CA ASP A 238 -15.51 27.06 18.76
C ASP A 238 -14.50 26.61 17.69
N ASN A 239 -14.64 27.12 16.44
CA ASN A 239 -13.72 26.74 15.36
C ASN A 239 -12.35 27.42 15.56
N PRO A 240 -11.27 26.66 15.82
CA PRO A 240 -9.94 27.23 15.95
C PRO A 240 -9.37 27.73 14.61
N THR A 241 -10.03 27.42 13.49
CA THR A 241 -9.60 27.80 12.16
C THR A 241 -10.28 29.11 11.74
N ARG A 242 -9.45 30.09 11.37
CA ARG A 242 -9.93 31.35 10.79
C ARG A 242 -10.76 31.10 9.53
N ASN A 243 -11.81 31.90 9.33
CA ASN A 243 -12.57 31.90 8.08
C ASN A 243 -11.72 32.43 6.91
N TYR A 244 -11.17 31.50 6.12
CA TYR A 244 -10.34 31.79 4.95
C TYR A 244 -11.15 32.00 3.66
N TYR A 245 -12.43 31.61 3.63
CA TYR A 245 -13.28 31.71 2.45
C TYR A 245 -13.72 33.15 2.16
N GLN A 246 -14.14 33.89 3.20
CA GLN A 246 -14.59 35.28 3.07
C GLN A 246 -13.44 36.29 3.02
N TYR A 247 -12.32 35.98 3.68
CA TYR A 247 -11.19 36.90 3.84
C TYR A 247 -9.88 36.21 3.47
N MET A 248 -9.54 36.25 2.18
CA MET A 248 -8.31 35.65 1.65
C MET A 248 -7.15 36.65 1.78
N HIS A 249 -6.17 36.36 2.65
CA HIS A 249 -5.00 37.22 2.85
C HIS A 249 -3.69 36.57 2.38
N SER A 250 -3.65 35.24 2.29
CA SER A 250 -2.47 34.47 1.93
C SER A 250 -2.68 33.68 0.65
N SER A 251 -1.62 33.44 -0.12
CA SER A 251 -1.65 32.49 -1.25
C SER A 251 -2.06 31.08 -0.81
N VAL A 252 -1.81 30.72 0.45
CA VAL A 252 -2.26 29.45 1.03
C VAL A 252 -3.79 29.42 1.18
N ASP A 253 -4.42 30.55 1.49
CA ASP A 253 -5.88 30.64 1.64
C ASP A 253 -6.58 30.51 0.30
N ILE A 254 -5.98 31.06 -0.76
CA ILE A 254 -6.46 30.90 -2.15
C ILE A 254 -6.40 29.42 -2.55
N ILE A 255 -5.27 28.76 -2.31
CA ILE A 255 -5.10 27.33 -2.62
C ILE A 255 -6.08 26.46 -1.81
N LYS A 256 -6.22 26.73 -0.51
CA LYS A 256 -7.19 26.03 0.36
C LYS A 256 -8.61 26.19 -0.18
N THR A 257 -9.02 27.41 -0.50
CA THR A 257 -10.37 27.68 -1.02
C THR A 257 -10.62 26.94 -2.33
N TYR A 258 -9.64 26.93 -3.24
CA TYR A 258 -9.77 26.20 -4.49
C TYR A 258 -9.87 24.69 -4.24
N ILE A 259 -8.93 24.09 -3.50
CA ILE A 259 -8.92 22.64 -3.22
C ILE A 259 -10.21 22.20 -2.52
N PHE A 260 -10.63 22.87 -1.45
CA PHE A 260 -11.81 22.47 -0.70
C PHE A 260 -13.11 22.81 -1.44
N GLY A 261 -13.15 23.89 -2.22
CA GLY A 261 -14.32 24.28 -3.00
C GLY A 261 -14.55 23.41 -4.23
N THR A 262 -13.49 22.93 -4.88
CA THR A 262 -13.61 22.15 -6.13
C THR A 262 -13.45 20.64 -5.94
N SER A 263 -13.04 20.15 -4.75
CA SER A 263 -12.75 18.72 -4.53
C SER A 263 -13.91 17.80 -4.90
N LEU A 264 -15.15 18.15 -4.52
CA LEU A 264 -16.35 17.38 -4.84
C LEU A 264 -16.58 17.30 -6.36
N TRP A 265 -16.49 18.43 -7.05
CA TRP A 265 -16.68 18.50 -8.50
C TRP A 265 -15.58 17.73 -9.26
N ALA A 266 -14.35 17.81 -8.75
CA ALA A 266 -13.21 17.09 -9.31
C ALA A 266 -13.37 15.56 -9.14
N THR A 267 -13.78 15.07 -7.96
CA THR A 267 -13.99 13.64 -7.75
C THR A 267 -15.15 13.10 -8.59
N LEU A 268 -16.26 13.84 -8.70
CA LEU A 268 -17.37 13.48 -9.60
C LEU A 268 -16.92 13.39 -11.07
N THR A 269 -16.09 14.34 -11.52
CA THR A 269 -15.55 14.35 -12.88
C THR A 269 -14.63 13.14 -13.11
N ILE A 270 -13.75 12.80 -12.17
CA ILE A 270 -12.86 11.65 -12.28
C ILE A 270 -13.66 10.34 -12.37
N VAL A 271 -14.67 10.15 -11.51
CA VAL A 271 -15.53 8.96 -11.55
C VAL A 271 -16.27 8.87 -12.88
N PHE A 272 -16.77 10.00 -13.40
CA PHE A 272 -17.44 10.05 -14.71
C PHE A 272 -16.50 9.69 -15.87
N VAL A 273 -15.25 10.15 -15.85
CA VAL A 273 -14.24 9.81 -16.87
C VAL A 273 -13.88 8.33 -16.83
N ILE A 274 -13.66 7.76 -15.64
CA ILE A 274 -13.35 6.33 -15.47
C ILE A 274 -14.50 5.44 -15.95
N TYR A 275 -15.74 5.86 -15.72
CA TYR A 275 -16.91 5.16 -16.23
C TYR A 275 -16.90 5.10 -17.77
N LYS A 276 -16.65 6.23 -18.44
CA LYS A 276 -16.81 6.35 -19.90
C LYS A 276 -15.96 5.32 -20.66
N SER A 277 -14.85 4.88 -20.07
CA SER A 277 -13.96 3.90 -20.70
C SER A 277 -14.48 2.46 -20.73
N GLU A 278 -15.42 2.04 -19.87
CA GLU A 278 -15.72 0.60 -19.68
C GLU A 278 -17.21 0.32 -19.32
N PRO A 279 -18.02 -0.26 -20.23
CA PRO A 279 -19.45 -0.48 -20.02
C PRO A 279 -19.76 -1.80 -19.29
N TYR A 280 -19.57 -1.85 -17.97
CA TYR A 280 -19.94 -3.00 -17.12
C TYR A 280 -21.23 -2.78 -16.33
N LEU A 281 -21.90 -3.82 -15.81
CA LEU A 281 -23.14 -3.65 -15.01
C LEU A 281 -22.93 -2.74 -13.77
N PHE A 282 -21.77 -2.86 -13.12
CA PHE A 282 -21.38 -1.98 -12.00
C PHE A 282 -21.24 -0.51 -12.40
N SER A 283 -20.95 -0.24 -13.69
CA SER A 283 -20.79 1.11 -14.24
C SER A 283 -22.09 1.94 -14.15
N LEU A 284 -23.26 1.29 -14.24
CA LEU A 284 -24.57 1.94 -14.11
C LEU A 284 -24.82 2.47 -12.70
N GLY A 285 -24.35 1.76 -11.67
CA GLY A 285 -24.43 2.21 -10.28
C GLY A 285 -23.63 3.49 -10.06
N TYR A 286 -22.37 3.52 -10.52
CA TYR A 286 -21.52 4.71 -10.42
C TYR A 286 -22.12 5.92 -11.17
N MET A 287 -22.69 5.71 -12.36
CA MET A 287 -23.35 6.79 -13.10
C MET A 287 -24.56 7.35 -12.36
N SER A 288 -25.43 6.48 -11.85
CA SER A 288 -26.58 6.89 -11.07
C SER A 288 -26.17 7.72 -9.85
N SER A 289 -25.13 7.28 -9.12
CA SER A 289 -24.58 8.03 -7.98
C SER A 289 -24.00 9.39 -8.37
N VAL A 290 -23.27 9.49 -9.49
CA VAL A 290 -22.72 10.77 -9.96
C VAL A 290 -23.81 11.75 -10.34
N PHE A 291 -24.83 11.31 -11.10
CA PHE A 291 -25.95 12.19 -11.46
C PHE A 291 -26.76 12.62 -10.25
N PHE A 292 -26.97 11.71 -9.28
CA PHE A 292 -27.65 12.03 -8.03
C PHE A 292 -26.88 13.07 -7.22
N LEU A 293 -25.57 12.90 -7.04
CA LEU A 293 -24.72 13.83 -6.30
C LEU A 293 -24.49 15.17 -7.02
N LEU A 294 -24.64 15.22 -8.34
CA LEU A 294 -24.58 16.46 -9.11
C LEU A 294 -25.90 17.23 -9.06
N TRP A 295 -27.02 16.52 -8.88
CA TRP A 295 -28.35 17.11 -8.78
C TRP A 295 -28.66 17.68 -7.38
N MET A 296 -28.23 16.99 -6.33
CA MET A 296 -28.38 17.41 -4.92
C MET A 296 -27.43 18.55 -4.56
#